data_AF-A0A2E1N0C5-F1
#
_entry.id   AF-A0A2E1N0C5-F1
#
_cell.length_a   1.000
_cell.length_b   1.000
_cell.length_c   1.000
_cell.angle_alpha   90.00
_cell.angle_beta   90.00
_cell.angle_gamma   90.00
#
_symmetry.space_group_name_H-M   'P 1'
#
loop_
_entity.id
_entity.type
_entity.pdbx_description
1 polymer ?
#
loop_
_entity_poly.entity_id
_entity_poly.type
_entity_poly.pdbx_seq_one_letter_code
_entity_poly.pdbx_strand_id
1 'polypeptide(L)'
;MEDSLIQIASRWSANIMIIVLMYSTIFWFLFYQDDQIIKNNFFNLLLRLEFIASIILCVSCLCLLVLEPVWLDYGYVTVNVVLTFIAIVIIQITNYLTKKYVQNSHSSNRSMVNVLRVFAILFLMTAYTFGSMIFSRAKYGSSKEYKIDYLKNDEN
;
A
#
# COMPACT_ATOMS: atom_id res chain seq x y z
N MET A 1 1.75 10.12 -22.68
CA MET A 1 2.69 10.31 -21.57
C MET A 1 3.25 8.94 -21.26
N GLU A 2 4.55 8.72 -21.40
CA GLU A 2 5.20 7.54 -20.82
C GLU A 2 4.94 7.57 -19.31
N ASP A 3 4.59 6.43 -18.72
CA ASP A 3 4.44 6.32 -17.27
C ASP A 3 5.76 6.78 -16.64
N SER A 4 5.71 7.84 -15.84
CA SER A 4 6.94 8.33 -15.20
C SER A 4 7.50 7.21 -14.32
N LEU A 5 8.83 7.05 -14.33
CA LEU A 5 9.51 5.97 -13.58
C LEU A 5 9.07 5.92 -12.11
N ILE A 6 8.71 7.08 -11.53
CA ILE A 6 8.21 7.19 -10.16
C ILE A 6 6.81 6.59 -9.97
N GLN A 7 5.91 6.71 -10.96
CA GLN A 7 4.58 6.08 -10.91
C GLN A 7 4.69 4.57 -11.01
N ILE A 8 5.57 4.07 -11.88
CA ILE A 8 5.88 2.63 -11.98
C ILE A 8 6.45 2.13 -10.64
N ALA A 9 7.45 2.82 -10.09
CA ALA A 9 8.06 2.45 -8.81
C ALA A 9 7.05 2.44 -7.65
N SER A 10 6.18 3.45 -7.56
CA SER A 10 5.11 3.54 -6.56
C SER A 10 4.11 2.37 -6.67
N ARG A 11 3.78 1.95 -7.89
CA ARG A 11 2.90 0.80 -8.11
C ARG A 11 3.56 -0.52 -7.70
N TRP A 12 4.84 -0.70 -8.03
CA TRP A 12 5.60 -1.87 -7.61
C TRP A 12 5.78 -1.93 -6.10
N SER A 13 6.07 -0.80 -5.44
CA SER A 13 6.19 -0.76 -3.98
C SER A 13 4.86 -1.11 -3.29
N ALA A 14 3.73 -0.63 -3.82
CA ALA A 14 2.40 -1.02 -3.33
C ALA A 14 2.13 -2.52 -3.51
N ASN A 15 2.44 -3.11 -4.67
CA ASN A 15 2.29 -4.55 -4.91
C ASN A 15 3.13 -5.38 -3.95
N ILE A 16 4.41 -5.03 -3.78
CA ILE A 16 5.32 -5.71 -2.83
C ILE A 16 4.75 -5.62 -1.42
N MET A 17 4.25 -4.44 -1.02
CA MET A 17 3.66 -4.24 0.29
C MET A 17 2.43 -5.13 0.52
N ILE A 18 1.54 -5.22 -0.46
CA ILE A 18 0.35 -6.10 -0.39
C ILE A 18 0.79 -7.56 -0.22
N ILE A 19 1.73 -8.03 -1.04
CA ILE A 19 2.22 -9.41 -0.99
C ILE A 19 2.80 -9.70 0.39
N VAL A 20 3.73 -8.88 0.86
CA VAL A 20 4.39 -9.08 2.16
C VAL A 20 3.39 -9.05 3.31
N LEU A 21 2.44 -8.10 3.32
CA LEU A 21 1.41 -8.00 4.33
C LEU A 21 0.44 -9.19 4.31
N MET A 22 0.07 -9.69 3.14
CA MET A 22 -0.77 -10.89 3.02
C MET A 22 -0.06 -12.11 3.57
N TYR A 23 1.19 -12.36 3.16
CA TYR A 23 1.96 -13.51 3.66
C TYR A 23 2.20 -13.44 5.17
N SER A 24 2.58 -12.29 5.70
CA SER A 24 2.77 -12.14 7.15
C SER A 24 1.47 -12.36 7.92
N THR A 25 0.34 -11.92 7.37
CA THR A 25 -0.98 -12.05 7.98
C THR A 25 -1.51 -13.48 7.93
N ILE A 26 -1.35 -14.17 6.79
CA ILE A 26 -1.68 -15.59 6.67
C ILE A 26 -0.85 -16.41 7.66
N PHE A 27 0.46 -16.17 7.71
CA PHE A 27 1.36 -16.87 8.61
C PHE A 27 0.96 -16.63 10.07
N TRP A 28 0.63 -15.39 10.43
CA TRP A 28 0.09 -15.05 11.73
C TRP A 28 -1.20 -15.83 12.03
N PHE A 29 -2.20 -15.80 11.15
CA PHE A 29 -3.48 -16.48 11.40
C PHE A 29 -3.36 -18.01 11.48
N LEU A 30 -2.48 -18.62 10.70
CA LEU A 30 -2.29 -20.07 10.70
C LEU A 30 -1.52 -20.56 11.92
N PHE A 31 -0.48 -19.82 12.32
CA PHE A 31 0.50 -20.32 13.29
C PHE A 31 0.51 -19.56 14.61
N TYR A 32 -0.42 -18.62 14.87
CA TYR A 32 -0.36 -17.80 16.09
C TYR A 32 -0.41 -18.60 17.42
N GLN A 33 -0.84 -19.86 17.42
CA GLN A 33 -0.85 -20.73 18.61
C GLN A 33 0.46 -21.47 18.82
N ASP A 34 1.27 -21.59 17.77
CA ASP A 34 2.52 -22.32 17.78
C ASP A 34 3.69 -21.35 18.00
N ASP A 35 4.05 -21.19 19.27
CA ASP A 35 5.15 -20.33 19.70
C ASP A 35 6.48 -20.69 19.02
N GLN A 36 6.72 -21.96 18.67
CA GLN A 36 7.95 -22.38 18.00
C GLN A 36 7.99 -21.88 16.56
N ILE A 37 6.85 -21.91 15.86
CA ILE A 37 6.74 -21.45 14.47
C ILE A 37 6.75 -19.92 14.38
N ILE A 38 6.07 -19.21 15.28
CA ILE A 38 6.03 -17.74 15.29
C ILE A 38 7.37 -17.14 15.69
N LYS A 39 8.06 -17.74 16.66
CA LYS A 39 9.37 -17.23 17.11
C LYS A 39 10.50 -17.59 16.14
N ASN A 40 10.20 -18.37 15.10
CA ASN A 40 11.16 -18.71 14.06
C ASN A 40 11.69 -17.44 13.36
N ASN A 41 12.95 -17.53 12.92
CA ASN A 41 13.64 -16.47 12.19
C ASN A 41 12.91 -16.08 10.89
N PHE A 42 12.22 -17.02 10.25
CA PHE A 42 11.45 -16.76 9.03
C PHE A 42 10.30 -15.76 9.26
N PHE A 43 9.49 -15.95 10.31
CA PHE A 43 8.39 -15.01 10.61
C PHE A 43 8.92 -13.64 11.04
N ASN A 44 9.99 -13.61 11.82
CA ASN A 44 10.68 -12.36 12.17
C ASN A 44 11.22 -11.63 10.94
N LEU A 45 11.74 -12.37 9.94
CA LEU A 45 12.15 -11.81 8.66
C LEU A 45 10.96 -11.22 7.89
N LEU A 46 9.82 -11.93 7.82
CA LEU A 46 8.59 -11.40 7.23
C LEU A 46 8.15 -10.09 7.89
N LEU A 47 8.16 -10.02 9.22
CA LEU A 47 7.83 -8.79 9.95
C LEU A 47 8.82 -7.64 9.69
N ARG A 48 10.11 -7.94 9.44
CA ARG A 48 11.10 -6.93 9.03
C ARG A 48 10.85 -6.45 7.61
N LEU A 49 10.56 -7.37 6.69
CA LEU A 49 10.22 -7.01 5.31
C LEU A 49 8.95 -6.15 5.25
N GLU A 50 7.93 -6.47 6.05
CA GLU A 50 6.69 -5.69 6.12
C GLU A 50 6.97 -4.25 6.59
N PHE A 51 7.84 -4.10 7.59
CA PHE A 51 8.28 -2.79 8.06
C PHE A 51 9.04 -2.01 6.97
N ILE A 52 10.01 -2.64 6.32
CA ILE A 52 10.81 -2.00 5.27
C ILE A 52 9.94 -1.61 4.07
N ALA A 53 9.08 -2.52 3.61
CA ALA A 53 8.19 -2.30 2.48
C ALA A 53 7.21 -1.14 2.74
N SER A 54 6.69 -1.01 3.96
CA SER A 54 5.81 0.11 4.30
C SER A 54 6.54 1.45 4.33
N ILE A 55 7.82 1.49 4.74
CA ILE A 55 8.66 2.69 4.62
C ILE A 55 8.91 3.04 3.15
N ILE A 56 9.27 2.06 2.33
CA ILE A 56 9.49 2.27 0.89
C ILE A 56 8.21 2.80 0.22
N LEU A 57 7.05 2.26 0.57
CA LEU A 57 5.76 2.74 0.08
C LEU A 57 5.49 4.18 0.52
N CYS A 58 5.77 4.52 1.78
CA CYS A 58 5.63 5.87 2.31
C CYS A 58 6.51 6.87 1.55
N VAL A 59 7.80 6.55 1.36
CA VAL A 59 8.74 7.39 0.61
C VAL A 59 8.30 7.52 -0.85
N SER A 60 7.85 6.43 -1.49
CA SER A 60 7.34 6.48 -2.86
C SER A 60 6.13 7.40 -2.99
N CYS A 61 5.22 7.35 -2.02
CA CYS A 61 4.04 8.22 -1.98
C CYS A 61 4.43 9.68 -1.79
N LEU A 62 5.35 9.99 -0.88
CA LEU A 62 5.88 11.34 -0.68
C LEU A 62 6.60 11.88 -1.93
N CYS A 63 7.43 11.08 -2.57
CA CYS A 63 8.10 11.47 -3.81
C CYS A 63 7.09 11.79 -4.92
N LEU A 64 6.00 11.02 -5.03
CA LEU A 64 4.95 11.27 -6.01
C LEU A 64 4.25 12.61 -5.75
N LEU A 65 3.98 12.94 -4.48
CA LEU A 65 3.39 14.23 -4.11
C LEU A 65 4.29 15.43 -4.42
N VAL A 66 5.61 15.27 -4.26
CA VAL A 66 6.58 16.34 -4.54
C VAL A 66 6.77 16.55 -6.04
N LEU A 67 6.81 15.47 -6.82
CA LEU A 67 7.05 15.53 -8.27
C LEU A 67 5.81 15.92 -9.07
N GLU A 68 4.62 15.58 -8.59
CA GLU A 68 3.34 15.84 -9.27
C GLU A 68 2.37 16.61 -8.36
N PRO A 69 2.72 17.82 -7.90
CA PRO A 69 1.92 18.57 -6.94
C PRO A 69 0.54 18.96 -7.49
N VAL A 70 0.42 19.12 -8.81
CA VAL A 70 -0.84 19.40 -9.52
C VAL A 70 -1.89 18.31 -9.27
N TRP A 71 -1.46 17.10 -8.90
CA TRP A 71 -2.40 16.02 -8.61
C TRP A 71 -3.19 16.25 -7.31
N LEU A 72 -2.67 17.06 -6.38
CA LEU A 72 -3.35 17.39 -5.11
C LEU A 72 -4.58 18.28 -5.30
N ASP A 73 -4.67 19.00 -6.43
CA ASP A 73 -5.86 19.81 -6.77
C ASP A 73 -7.07 18.92 -7.05
N TYR A 74 -6.85 17.64 -7.39
CA TYR A 74 -7.91 16.67 -7.57
C TYR A 74 -8.27 16.00 -6.25
N GLY A 75 -9.44 16.34 -5.70
CA GLY A 75 -9.90 15.82 -4.40
C GLY A 75 -9.87 14.29 -4.27
N TYR A 76 -10.08 13.54 -5.35
CA TYR A 76 -9.98 12.08 -5.33
C TYR A 76 -8.55 11.54 -5.15
N VAL A 77 -7.53 12.26 -5.62
CA VAL A 77 -6.12 11.90 -5.38
C VAL A 77 -5.78 12.15 -3.92
N THR A 78 -6.20 13.29 -3.38
CA THR A 78 -5.98 13.64 -1.97
C THR A 78 -6.62 12.62 -1.04
N VAL A 79 -7.84 12.16 -1.32
CA VAL A 79 -8.48 11.07 -0.57
C VAL A 79 -7.65 9.78 -0.65
N ASN A 80 -7.14 9.40 -1.83
CA ASN A 80 -6.33 8.20 -1.98
C ASN A 80 -5.00 8.28 -1.21
N VAL A 81 -4.36 9.44 -1.20
CA VAL A 81 -3.14 9.72 -0.45
C VAL A 81 -3.38 9.59 1.04
N VAL A 82 -4.43 10.23 1.57
CA VAL A 82 -4.81 10.12 2.98
C VAL A 82 -5.10 8.67 3.37
N LEU A 83 -5.84 7.94 2.52
CA LEU A 83 -6.16 6.53 2.73
C LEU A 83 -4.89 5.66 2.79
N THR A 84 -3.93 5.94 1.90
CA THR A 84 -2.62 5.26 1.87
C THR A 84 -1.82 5.54 3.15
N PHE A 85 -1.80 6.78 3.64
CA PHE A 85 -1.14 7.11 4.91
C PHE A 85 -1.79 6.41 6.11
N ILE A 86 -3.12 6.39 6.16
CA ILE A 86 -3.86 5.64 7.19
C ILE A 86 -3.48 4.16 7.16
N ALA A 87 -3.45 3.55 5.97
CA ALA A 87 -3.03 2.16 5.80
C ALA A 87 -1.61 1.93 6.34
N ILE A 88 -0.65 2.78 5.98
CA ILE A 88 0.74 2.69 6.45
C ILE A 88 0.83 2.77 7.98
N VAL A 89 0.12 3.72 8.59
CA VAL A 89 0.10 3.88 10.06
C VAL A 89 -0.45 2.62 10.74
N ILE A 90 -1.58 2.09 10.25
CA ILE A 90 -2.18 0.86 10.78
C ILE A 90 -1.20 -0.31 10.64
N ILE A 91 -0.53 -0.45 9.49
CA ILE A 91 0.45 -1.52 9.29
C ILE A 91 1.61 -1.40 10.28
N GLN A 92 2.15 -0.20 10.48
CA GLN A 92 3.24 0.04 11.42
C GLN A 92 2.85 -0.31 12.87
N ILE A 93 1.67 0.12 13.31
CA ILE A 93 1.13 -0.23 14.63
C ILE A 93 0.95 -1.75 14.75
N THR A 94 0.40 -2.39 13.72
CA THR A 94 0.18 -3.83 13.67
C THR A 94 1.49 -4.62 13.75
N ASN A 95 2.50 -4.19 13.02
CA ASN A 95 3.83 -4.79 13.01
C ASN A 95 4.47 -4.70 14.41
N TYR A 96 4.39 -3.53 15.04
CA TYR A 96 4.88 -3.30 16.39
C TYR A 96 4.18 -4.22 17.41
N LEU A 97 2.85 -4.28 17.39
CA LEU A 97 2.09 -5.13 18.30
C LEU A 97 2.35 -6.63 18.05
N THR A 98 2.54 -7.03 16.79
CA THR A 98 2.90 -8.42 16.45
C THR A 98 4.28 -8.75 17.00
N LYS A 99 5.30 -7.91 16.75
CA LYS A 99 6.65 -8.10 17.30
C LYS A 99 6.64 -8.16 18.82
N LYS A 100 5.89 -7.27 19.47
CA LYS A 100 5.73 -7.26 20.93
C LYS A 100 5.09 -8.56 21.42
N TYR A 101 4.10 -9.11 20.72
CA TYR A 101 3.53 -10.41 21.05
C TYR A 101 4.54 -11.54 20.91
N VAL A 102 5.29 -11.59 19.80
CA VAL A 102 6.33 -12.61 19.57
C VAL A 102 7.39 -12.60 20.67
N GLN A 103 7.77 -11.41 21.13
CA GLN A 103 8.78 -11.24 22.18
C GLN A 103 8.23 -11.53 23.58
N ASN A 104 7.00 -11.08 23.86
CA ASN A 104 6.37 -11.15 25.17
C ASN A 104 5.00 -11.82 25.05
N SER A 105 4.98 -13.16 25.01
CA SER A 105 3.79 -14.03 24.81
C SER A 105 2.58 -13.73 25.72
N HIS A 106 2.74 -12.90 26.77
CA HIS A 106 1.69 -12.56 27.75
C HIS A 106 1.21 -11.10 27.75
N SER A 107 1.75 -10.20 26.91
CA SER A 107 1.54 -8.75 27.09
C SER A 107 0.66 -8.06 26.02
N SER A 108 0.26 -8.75 24.97
CA SER A 108 -0.36 -8.14 23.79
C SER A 108 -1.74 -8.75 23.51
N ASN A 109 -2.76 -7.88 23.35
CA ASN A 109 -4.13 -8.29 23.08
C ASN A 109 -4.22 -8.86 21.66
N ARG A 110 -4.17 -10.18 21.54
CA ARG A 110 -4.22 -10.93 20.28
C ARG A 110 -5.38 -10.51 19.38
N SER A 111 -6.56 -10.29 19.96
CA SER A 111 -7.74 -9.88 19.20
C SER A 111 -7.51 -8.53 18.50
N MET A 112 -6.84 -7.61 19.18
CA MET A 112 -6.45 -6.32 18.60
C MET A 112 -5.48 -6.49 17.42
N VAL A 113 -4.48 -7.38 17.51
CA VAL A 113 -3.56 -7.66 16.39
C VAL A 113 -4.31 -8.21 15.18
N ASN A 114 -5.23 -9.15 15.38
CA ASN A 114 -6.02 -9.72 14.30
C ASN A 114 -6.89 -8.67 13.60
N VAL A 115 -7.60 -7.86 14.40
CA VAL A 115 -8.47 -6.79 13.89
C VAL A 115 -7.65 -5.78 13.10
N LEU A 116 -6.50 -5.34 13.63
CA LEU A 116 -5.64 -4.38 12.94
C LEU A 116 -5.02 -4.95 11.66
N ARG A 117 -4.65 -6.24 11.61
CA ARG A 117 -4.21 -6.91 10.37
C ARG A 117 -5.28 -6.90 9.29
N VAL A 118 -6.53 -7.18 9.65
CA VAL A 118 -7.66 -7.16 8.71
C VAL A 118 -7.90 -5.73 8.20
N PHE A 119 -7.92 -4.74 9.09
CA PHE A 119 -8.05 -3.33 8.68
C PHE A 119 -6.89 -2.87 7.81
N ALA A 120 -5.65 -3.24 8.15
CA ALA A 120 -4.47 -2.91 7.34
C ALA A 120 -4.63 -3.39 5.89
N ILE A 121 -5.07 -4.64 5.69
CA ILE A 121 -5.33 -5.21 4.36
C ILE A 121 -6.47 -4.47 3.67
N LEU A 122 -7.59 -4.23 4.36
CA LEU A 122 -8.75 -3.53 3.79
C LEU A 122 -8.40 -2.12 3.31
N PHE A 123 -7.73 -1.33 4.16
CA PHE A 123 -7.31 0.02 3.81
C PHE A 123 -6.28 0.02 2.67
N LEU A 124 -5.29 -0.88 2.71
CA LEU A 124 -4.27 -0.97 1.66
C LEU A 124 -4.86 -1.40 0.32
N MET A 125 -5.76 -2.38 0.30
CA MET A 125 -6.44 -2.82 -0.92
C MET A 125 -7.37 -1.74 -1.46
N THR A 126 -8.08 -1.02 -0.58
CA THR A 126 -8.94 0.09 -1.01
C THR A 126 -8.10 1.20 -1.63
N ALA A 127 -6.99 1.59 -1.01
CA ALA A 127 -6.05 2.58 -1.57
C ALA A 127 -5.45 2.11 -2.90
N TYR A 128 -5.12 0.82 -3.02
CA TYR A 128 -4.62 0.27 -4.26
C TYR A 128 -5.67 0.33 -5.38
N THR A 129 -6.90 -0.08 -5.10
CA THR A 129 -8.00 -0.04 -6.07
C THR A 129 -8.37 1.39 -6.46
N PHE A 130 -8.43 2.32 -5.51
CA PHE A 130 -8.64 3.74 -5.82
C PHE A 130 -7.51 4.32 -6.67
N GLY A 131 -6.25 4.07 -6.29
CA GLY A 131 -5.07 4.53 -7.04
C GLY A 131 -5.05 4.00 -8.49
N SER A 132 -5.35 2.72 -8.68
CA SER A 132 -5.44 2.13 -10.03
C SER A 132 -6.60 2.72 -10.86
N MET A 133 -7.75 3.00 -10.25
CA MET A 133 -8.87 3.66 -10.93
C MET A 133 -8.50 5.09 -11.37
N ILE A 134 -7.84 5.86 -10.50
CA ILE A 134 -7.35 7.22 -10.81
C ILE A 134 -6.42 7.17 -12.02
N PHE A 135 -5.46 6.25 -11.99
CA PHE A 135 -4.51 6.08 -13.07
C PHE A 135 -5.19 5.69 -14.40
N SER A 136 -6.14 4.74 -14.36
CA SER A 136 -6.93 4.39 -15.54
C SER A 136 -7.69 5.60 -16.09
N ARG A 137 -8.32 6.42 -15.23
CA ARG A 137 -9.04 7.63 -15.68
C ARG A 137 -8.11 8.65 -16.31
N ALA A 138 -6.94 8.90 -15.72
CA ALA A 138 -5.93 9.80 -16.29
C ALA A 138 -5.50 9.33 -17.70
N LYS A 139 -5.24 8.03 -17.86
CA LYS A 139 -4.85 7.44 -19.15
C LYS A 139 -5.96 7.52 -20.21
N TYR A 140 -7.21 7.22 -19.84
CA TYR A 140 -8.35 7.27 -20.77
C TYR A 140 -8.80 8.69 -21.12
N GLY A 141 -8.69 9.64 -20.18
CA GLY A 141 -9.01 11.06 -20.40
C GLY A 141 -8.10 11.68 -21.47
N SER A 142 -6.78 11.56 -21.30
CA SER A 142 -5.81 12.06 -22.29
C SER A 142 -5.94 11.39 -23.65
N SER A 143 -6.30 10.09 -23.71
CA SER A 143 -6.49 9.40 -24.99
C SER A 143 -7.69 9.90 -25.79
N LYS A 144 -8.75 10.41 -25.13
CA LYS A 144 -9.92 10.99 -25.80
C LYS A 144 -9.63 12.39 -26.33
N GLU A 145 -8.93 13.24 -25.56
CA GLU A 145 -8.51 14.56 -26.01
C GLU A 145 -7.58 14.47 -27.22
N TYR A 146 -6.59 13.58 -27.17
CA TYR A 146 -5.70 13.33 -28.31
C TYR A 146 -6.48 12.93 -29.57
N LYS A 147 -7.46 12.02 -29.44
CA LYS A 147 -8.29 11.57 -30.57
C LYS A 147 -9.15 12.69 -31.16
N ILE A 148 -9.63 13.63 -30.34
CA ILE A 148 -10.42 14.78 -30.81
C ILE A 148 -9.54 15.78 -31.56
N ASP A 149 -8.31 16.03 -31.09
CA ASP A 149 -7.39 16.94 -31.76
C ASP A 149 -6.87 16.40 -33.10
N TYR A 150 -6.66 15.08 -33.23
CA TYR A 150 -6.35 14.48 -34.54
C TYR A 150 -7.52 14.61 -35.52
N LEU A 151 -8.74 14.32 -35.08
CA LEU A 151 -9.92 14.41 -35.95
C LEU A 151 -10.20 15.85 -36.39
N LYS A 152 -9.89 16.86 -35.57
CA LYS A 152 -9.98 18.27 -35.96
C LYS A 152 -8.91 18.70 -36.96
N ASN A 153 -7.74 18.09 -36.93
CA ASN A 153 -6.63 18.42 -37.85
C ASN A 153 -6.76 17.72 -39.21
N ASP A 154 -7.51 16.61 -39.31
CA ASP A 154 -7.80 15.94 -40.58
C ASP A 154 -8.95 16.60 -41.38
N GLU A 155 -9.68 17.55 -40.78
CA GLU A 155 -10.77 18.30 -41.44
C GLU A 155 -10.32 19.66 -42.04
N ASN A 156 -9.02 19.99 -42.00
CA ASN A 156 -8.40 21.17 -42.65
C ASN A 156 -7.39 20.77 -43.72
#